data_AF-A0A5T4MV82-F1
#
_entry.id   AF-A0A5T4MV82-F1
#
_cell.length_a   1.000
_cell.length_b   1.000
_cell.length_c   1.000
_cell.angle_alpha   90.00
_cell.angle_beta   90.00
_cell.angle_gamma   90.00
#
_symmetry.space_group_name_H-M   'P 1'
#
loop_
_entity.id
_entity.type
_entity.pdbx_description
1 polymer ?
#
loop_
_entity_poly.entity_id
_entity_poly.type
_entity_poly.pdbx_seq_one_letter_code
_entity_poly.pdbx_strand_id
1 'polypeptide(L)'
;NSDGTAKASYTLNMGIVRNGVKYNTGFGMSIEPSGNSYKSTVVFAADQFGIYSGNNPGNWQAAFFVYNGQVFIRSALIQEASIDFAKITDSLQSANFIPGGGGRGWNLPKSGSPEFHGKLYADSGEFAFNGVNNVTRIDGNGITVNLSGGGRVVVGRWT
;
A
#
# COMPACT_ATOMS: atom_id res chain seq x y z
N ASN A 1 27.81 24.15 23.16
CA ASN A 1 28.51 25.26 22.50
C ASN A 1 27.66 25.78 21.37
N SER A 2 27.43 27.09 21.30
CA SER A 2 26.39 27.74 20.47
C SER A 2 26.98 28.62 19.36
N ASP A 3 28.11 28.24 18.79
CA ASP A 3 28.78 28.95 17.67
C ASP A 3 28.37 28.40 16.29
N GLY A 4 27.31 27.57 16.23
CA GLY A 4 26.88 26.93 14.97
C GLY A 4 27.71 25.71 14.57
N THR A 5 28.69 25.27 15.38
CA THR A 5 29.56 24.13 15.07
C THR A 5 29.34 22.90 15.96
N ALA A 6 28.49 23.00 16.97
CA ALA A 6 28.31 21.92 17.93
C ALA A 6 27.79 20.65 17.27
N LYS A 7 28.41 19.53 17.63
CA LYS A 7 27.99 18.20 17.22
C LYS A 7 27.77 17.36 18.46
N ALA A 8 26.71 16.56 18.44
CA ALA A 8 26.46 15.55 19.46
C ALA A 8 26.20 14.22 18.75
N SER A 9 26.79 13.15 19.28
CA SER A 9 26.51 11.80 18.81
C SER A 9 26.52 10.83 19.98
N TYR A 10 25.69 9.81 19.87
CA TYR A 10 25.64 8.70 20.80
C TYR A 10 25.50 7.41 20.01
N THR A 11 26.34 6.42 20.33
CA THR A 11 26.28 5.11 19.71
C THR A 11 26.27 4.04 20.77
N LEU A 12 25.44 3.03 20.56
CA LEU A 12 25.44 1.79 21.33
C LEU A 12 25.83 0.68 20.36
N ASN A 13 26.88 -0.07 20.69
CA ASN A 13 27.31 -1.23 19.93
C ASN A 13 27.35 -2.43 20.87
N MET A 14 26.73 -3.52 20.46
CA MET A 14 26.76 -4.80 21.17
C MET A 14 27.30 -5.85 20.23
N GLY A 15 28.20 -6.70 20.71
CA GLY A 15 28.72 -7.77 19.88
C GLY A 15 29.29 -8.91 20.69
N ILE A 16 29.41 -10.04 20.02
CA ILE A 16 30.01 -11.26 20.52
C ILE A 16 31.07 -11.75 19.54
N VAL A 17 32.03 -12.52 20.02
CA VAL A 17 32.98 -13.24 19.17
C VAL A 17 32.69 -14.73 19.31
N ARG A 18 32.42 -15.40 18.19
CA ARG A 18 32.20 -16.85 18.15
C ARG A 18 33.05 -17.45 17.04
N ASN A 19 33.88 -18.43 17.37
CA ASN A 19 34.81 -19.07 16.43
C ASN A 19 35.70 -18.07 15.67
N GLY A 20 36.18 -17.03 16.35
CA GLY A 20 37.00 -15.97 15.73
C GLY A 20 36.22 -14.97 14.88
N VAL A 21 34.92 -15.15 14.67
CA VAL A 21 34.05 -14.22 13.92
C VAL A 21 33.36 -13.26 14.89
N LYS A 22 33.48 -11.95 14.64
CA LYS A 22 32.75 -10.91 15.38
C LYS A 22 31.37 -10.72 14.78
N TYR A 23 30.34 -10.81 15.63
CA TYR A 23 28.96 -10.47 15.30
C TYR A 23 28.58 -9.25 16.12
N ASN A 24 27.93 -8.27 15.50
CA ASN A 24 27.52 -7.07 16.21
C ASN A 24 26.18 -6.53 15.72
N THR A 25 25.52 -5.81 16.60
CA THR A 25 24.39 -4.94 16.31
C THR A 25 24.66 -3.58 16.93
N GLY A 26 24.01 -2.54 16.41
CA GLY A 26 24.20 -1.21 16.96
C GLY A 26 23.07 -0.24 16.64
N PHE A 27 23.08 0.84 17.40
CA PHE A 27 22.21 1.99 17.27
C PHE A 27 23.08 3.23 17.30
N GLY A 28 22.79 4.19 16.43
CA GLY A 28 23.48 5.47 16.39
C GLY A 28 22.48 6.61 16.27
N MET A 29 22.72 7.68 17.01
CA MET A 29 22.04 8.95 16.83
C MET A 29 23.04 10.10 16.79
N SER A 30 22.79 11.08 15.94
CA SER A 30 23.60 12.29 15.84
C SER A 30 22.78 13.52 15.52
N ILE A 31 23.29 14.67 15.93
CA ILE A 31 22.84 16.01 15.52
C ILE A 31 24.09 16.78 15.12
N GLU A 32 24.11 17.31 13.90
CA GLU A 32 25.24 18.07 13.37
C GLU A 32 24.80 19.17 12.39
N PRO A 33 25.63 20.21 12.18
CA PRO A 33 25.35 21.26 11.21
C PRO A 33 25.17 20.71 9.78
N SER A 34 24.19 21.25 9.05
CA SER A 34 23.83 20.92 7.67
C SER A 34 23.37 22.19 6.94
N GLY A 35 24.30 22.82 6.21
CA GLY A 35 24.07 24.15 5.64
C GLY A 35 23.80 25.19 6.73
N ASN A 36 22.71 25.94 6.60
CA ASN A 36 22.29 26.95 7.59
C ASN A 36 21.40 26.37 8.73
N SER A 37 21.31 25.05 8.85
CA SER A 37 20.48 24.35 9.84
C SER A 37 21.23 23.17 10.45
N TYR A 38 20.52 22.31 11.17
CA TYR A 38 21.02 21.05 11.73
C TYR A 38 20.26 19.87 11.15
N LYS A 39 20.96 18.75 10.97
CA LYS A 39 20.36 17.47 10.60
C LYS A 39 20.45 16.53 11.80
N SER A 40 19.32 15.96 12.21
CA SER A 40 19.29 14.81 13.11
C SER A 40 19.27 13.52 12.30
N THR A 41 20.00 12.51 12.76
CA THR A 41 20.05 11.19 12.12
C THR A 41 19.89 10.12 13.19
N VAL A 42 19.09 9.11 12.90
CA VAL A 42 19.01 7.87 13.69
C VAL A 42 19.18 6.70 12.74
N VAL A 43 20.09 5.78 13.09
CA VAL A 43 20.39 4.59 12.29
C VAL A 43 20.49 3.35 13.16
N PHE A 44 20.10 2.22 12.58
CA PHE A 44 20.19 0.90 13.19
C PHE A 44 21.04 0.00 12.29
N ALA A 45 21.98 -0.72 12.90
CA ALA A 45 22.74 -1.78 12.25
C ALA A 45 22.29 -3.12 12.84
N ALA A 46 21.44 -3.83 12.10
CA ALA A 46 20.89 -5.12 12.52
C ALA A 46 20.40 -5.92 11.32
N ASP A 47 20.48 -7.26 11.40
CA ASP A 47 19.86 -8.16 10.42
C ASP A 47 18.32 -8.16 10.52
N GLN A 48 17.81 -7.91 11.73
CA GLN A 48 16.39 -7.83 12.06
C GLN A 48 16.14 -6.66 13.02
N PHE A 49 15.12 -5.85 12.77
CA PHE A 49 14.70 -4.77 13.66
C PHE A 49 13.18 -4.81 13.84
N GLY A 50 12.69 -4.75 15.07
CA GLY A 50 11.26 -4.91 15.35
C GLY A 50 10.74 -3.99 16.44
N ILE A 51 9.55 -3.44 16.24
CA ILE A 51 8.74 -2.79 17.26
C ILE A 51 7.58 -3.74 17.57
N TYR A 52 7.53 -4.21 18.80
CA TYR A 52 6.51 -5.14 19.28
C TYR A 52 5.53 -4.41 20.21
N SER A 53 4.24 -4.77 20.12
CA SER A 53 3.20 -4.34 21.04
C SER A 53 2.63 -5.53 21.81
N GLY A 54 2.13 -5.27 23.02
CA GLY A 54 1.61 -6.29 23.93
C GLY A 54 2.06 -6.02 25.36
N ASN A 55 1.23 -6.43 26.32
CA ASN A 55 1.48 -6.19 27.75
C ASN A 55 1.88 -7.47 28.50
N ASN A 56 1.87 -8.63 27.82
CA ASN A 56 2.10 -9.94 28.44
C ASN A 56 3.23 -10.68 27.72
N PRO A 57 4.19 -11.26 28.46
CA PRO A 57 5.16 -12.19 27.91
C PRO A 57 4.46 -13.32 27.13
N GLY A 58 4.86 -13.54 25.89
CA GLY A 58 4.30 -14.58 25.01
C GLY A 58 3.15 -14.14 24.09
N ASN A 59 2.65 -12.90 24.20
CA ASN A 59 1.64 -12.33 23.29
C ASN A 59 2.11 -11.03 22.62
N TRP A 60 3.41 -10.96 22.31
CA TRP A 60 3.98 -9.84 21.59
C TRP A 60 3.62 -9.94 20.11
N GLN A 61 2.98 -8.91 19.56
CA GLN A 61 2.72 -8.80 18.13
C GLN A 61 3.70 -7.81 17.52
N ALA A 62 4.38 -8.19 16.44
CA ALA A 62 5.20 -7.28 15.67
C ALA A 62 4.28 -6.25 14.98
N ALA A 63 4.42 -4.97 15.36
CA ALA A 63 3.72 -3.87 14.71
C ALA A 63 4.50 -3.40 13.47
N PHE A 64 5.82 -3.39 13.57
CA PHE A 64 6.76 -3.03 12.51
C PHE A 64 7.96 -3.97 12.58
N PHE A 65 8.36 -4.56 11.46
CA PHE A 65 9.48 -5.48 11.43
C PHE A 65 10.29 -5.34 10.14
N VAL A 66 11.61 -5.24 10.26
CA VAL A 66 12.55 -5.20 9.15
C VAL A 66 13.29 -6.52 9.11
N TYR A 67 13.27 -7.18 7.96
CA TYR A 67 14.02 -8.40 7.74
C TYR A 67 14.28 -8.59 6.25
N ASN A 68 15.50 -9.04 5.91
CA ASN A 68 15.89 -9.33 4.52
C ASN A 68 15.60 -8.17 3.54
N GLY A 69 15.86 -6.93 3.97
CA GLY A 69 15.63 -5.73 3.18
C GLY A 69 14.15 -5.33 2.99
N GLN A 70 13.22 -6.00 3.67
CA GLN A 70 11.78 -5.72 3.58
C GLN A 70 11.24 -5.21 4.91
N VAL A 71 10.21 -4.36 4.84
CA VAL A 71 9.43 -3.90 5.97
C VAL A 71 8.09 -4.63 5.99
N PHE A 72 7.76 -5.21 7.13
CA PHE A 72 6.49 -5.87 7.41
C PHE A 72 5.70 -5.04 8.42
N ILE A 73 4.47 -4.68 8.06
CA ILE A 73 3.54 -3.94 8.90
C ILE A 73 2.23 -4.73 8.90
N ARG A 74 1.75 -5.11 10.10
CA ARG A 74 0.50 -5.87 10.23
C ARG A 74 -0.74 -5.00 9.97
N SER A 75 -0.72 -3.77 10.46
CA SER A 75 -1.80 -2.79 10.30
C SER A 75 -1.23 -1.38 10.46
N ALA A 76 -1.73 -0.42 9.70
CA ALA A 76 -1.37 1.00 9.81
C ALA A 76 -2.63 1.86 9.71
N LEU A 77 -2.70 2.91 10.54
CA LEU A 77 -3.62 4.03 10.35
C LEU A 77 -2.83 5.18 9.75
N ILE A 78 -3.18 5.60 8.54
CA ILE A 78 -2.48 6.65 7.81
C ILE A 78 -3.47 7.80 7.60
N GLN A 79 -3.16 8.98 8.13
CA GLN A 79 -4.04 10.15 8.00
C GLN A 79 -4.09 10.64 6.55
N GLU A 80 -2.94 10.71 5.89
CA GLU A 80 -2.80 11.09 4.48
C GLU A 80 -1.63 10.31 3.86
N ALA A 81 -1.84 9.77 2.66
CA ALA A 81 -0.82 9.01 1.92
C ALA A 81 -0.67 9.57 0.51
N SER A 82 0.57 9.86 0.12
CA SER A 82 0.97 10.02 -1.29
C SER A 82 1.89 8.86 -1.64
N ILE A 83 1.58 8.17 -2.74
CA ILE A 83 2.30 6.97 -3.19
C ILE A 83 2.59 7.13 -4.68
N ASP A 84 3.85 7.32 -5.04
CA ASP A 84 4.26 7.43 -6.45
C ASP A 84 4.01 6.11 -7.20
N PHE A 85 4.36 4.97 -6.59
CA PHE A 85 4.10 3.64 -7.12
C PHE A 85 3.99 2.60 -6.00
N ALA A 86 3.08 1.64 -6.16
CA ALA A 86 2.97 0.47 -5.29
C ALA A 86 2.58 -0.78 -6.08
N LYS A 87 3.22 -1.91 -5.75
CA LYS A 87 2.81 -3.23 -6.27
C LYS A 87 1.86 -3.89 -5.28
N ILE A 88 0.61 -4.07 -5.69
CA ILE A 88 -0.40 -4.77 -4.89
C ILE A 88 -0.37 -6.26 -5.26
N THR A 89 -0.09 -7.11 -4.29
CA THR A 89 0.08 -8.57 -4.49
C THR A 89 -1.19 -9.37 -4.29
N ASP A 90 -2.27 -8.73 -3.82
CA ASP A 90 -3.58 -9.35 -3.68
C ASP A 90 -4.73 -8.39 -4.04
N SER A 91 -5.13 -7.47 -3.14
CA SER A 91 -6.18 -6.49 -3.42
C SER A 91 -6.03 -5.20 -2.65
N LEU A 92 -6.52 -4.10 -3.22
CA LEU A 92 -6.83 -2.87 -2.51
C LEU A 92 -8.36 -2.69 -2.50
N GLN A 93 -8.98 -2.58 -1.33
CA GLN A 93 -10.44 -2.59 -1.21
C GLN A 93 -10.95 -1.75 -0.04
N SER A 94 -12.23 -1.39 -0.08
CA SER A 94 -12.89 -0.77 1.07
C SER A 94 -13.09 -1.77 2.20
N ALA A 95 -13.04 -1.29 3.45
CA ALA A 95 -13.18 -2.14 4.64
C ALA A 95 -14.53 -2.89 4.73
N ASN A 96 -15.56 -2.37 4.05
CA ASN A 96 -16.91 -2.93 4.02
C ASN A 96 -17.24 -3.65 2.69
N PHE A 97 -16.24 -3.95 1.86
CA PHE A 97 -16.46 -4.58 0.56
C PHE A 97 -17.18 -5.93 0.70
N ILE A 98 -18.24 -6.10 -0.09
CA ILE A 98 -18.95 -7.36 -0.27
C ILE A 98 -19.07 -7.56 -1.79
N PRO A 99 -18.50 -8.62 -2.38
CA PRO A 99 -18.47 -8.82 -3.82
C PRO A 99 -19.84 -9.17 -4.42
N GLY A 100 -20.00 -8.95 -5.72
CA GLY A 100 -21.09 -9.47 -6.53
C GLY A 100 -22.35 -8.60 -6.63
N GLY A 101 -23.39 -9.13 -7.29
CA GLY A 101 -24.68 -8.45 -7.48
C GLY A 101 -25.41 -8.23 -6.17
N GLY A 102 -25.66 -6.97 -5.80
CA GLY A 102 -26.18 -6.59 -4.48
C GLY A 102 -25.08 -6.34 -3.42
N GLY A 103 -23.81 -6.41 -3.84
CA GLY A 103 -22.64 -6.04 -3.04
C GLY A 103 -22.59 -4.58 -2.66
N ARG A 104 -21.57 -4.23 -1.87
CA ARG A 104 -21.31 -2.84 -1.43
C ARG A 104 -19.81 -2.59 -1.39
N GLY A 105 -19.40 -1.31 -1.40
CA GLY A 105 -17.99 -0.94 -1.35
C GLY A 105 -17.30 -1.06 -2.70
N TRP A 106 -15.97 -1.19 -2.69
CA TRP A 106 -15.16 -1.30 -3.90
C TRP A 106 -13.94 -2.19 -3.68
N ASN A 107 -13.43 -2.78 -4.76
CA ASN A 107 -12.27 -3.66 -4.76
C ASN A 107 -11.46 -3.53 -6.06
N LEU A 108 -10.13 -3.50 -5.92
CA LEU A 108 -9.13 -3.52 -6.97
C LEU A 108 -8.22 -4.76 -6.75
N PRO A 109 -8.64 -5.95 -7.23
CA PRO A 109 -7.89 -7.18 -7.05
C PRO A 109 -6.83 -7.37 -8.14
N LYS A 110 -5.77 -8.13 -7.81
CA LYS A 110 -4.71 -8.56 -8.73
C LYS A 110 -5.20 -9.35 -9.93
N SER A 111 -6.41 -9.93 -9.83
CA SER A 111 -7.04 -10.72 -10.89
C SER A 111 -7.46 -9.86 -12.09
N GLY A 112 -7.49 -8.53 -11.95
CA GLY A 112 -7.86 -7.62 -13.03
C GLY A 112 -9.37 -7.42 -13.20
N SER A 113 -10.20 -7.88 -12.25
CA SER A 113 -11.65 -7.69 -12.27
C SER A 113 -12.10 -6.77 -11.12
N PRO A 114 -11.96 -5.44 -11.26
CA PRO A 114 -12.35 -4.50 -10.23
C PRO A 114 -13.88 -4.42 -10.08
N GLU A 115 -14.34 -4.22 -8.84
CA GLU A 115 -15.76 -4.03 -8.51
C GLU A 115 -15.96 -2.67 -7.84
N PHE A 116 -16.95 -1.92 -8.31
CA PHE A 116 -17.35 -0.63 -7.73
C PHE A 116 -18.85 -0.64 -7.52
N HIS A 117 -19.31 -0.84 -6.28
CA HIS A 117 -20.72 -0.80 -5.93
C HIS A 117 -21.12 0.62 -5.53
N GLY A 118 -21.67 1.35 -6.48
CA GLY A 118 -22.08 2.74 -6.31
C GLY A 118 -22.17 3.46 -7.64
N LYS A 119 -21.95 4.78 -7.61
CA LYS A 119 -21.87 5.59 -8.83
C LYS A 119 -20.41 5.72 -9.23
N LEU A 120 -20.12 5.38 -10.50
CA LEU A 120 -18.86 5.71 -11.14
C LEU A 120 -19.05 7.02 -11.93
N TYR A 121 -18.39 8.09 -11.50
CA TYR A 121 -18.40 9.38 -12.18
C TYR A 121 -17.10 9.55 -12.96
N ALA A 122 -17.20 9.85 -14.26
CA ALA A 122 -16.05 10.06 -15.14
C ALA A 122 -16.35 11.16 -16.15
N ASP A 123 -15.44 12.13 -16.30
CA ASP A 123 -15.56 13.20 -17.31
C ASP A 123 -15.32 12.66 -18.73
N SER A 124 -14.55 11.58 -18.86
CA SER A 124 -14.34 10.81 -20.09
C SER A 124 -13.86 9.38 -19.75
N GLY A 125 -14.02 8.43 -20.66
CA GLY A 125 -13.52 7.05 -20.48
C GLY A 125 -13.68 6.20 -21.73
N GLU A 126 -12.70 5.35 -22.00
CA GLU A 126 -12.75 4.33 -23.05
C GLU A 126 -13.11 2.99 -22.40
N PHE A 127 -14.39 2.61 -22.50
CA PHE A 127 -14.87 1.31 -22.01
C PHE A 127 -14.97 0.35 -23.19
N ALA A 128 -13.96 -0.49 -23.34
CA ALA A 128 -14.00 -1.59 -24.29
C ALA A 128 -14.80 -2.74 -23.67
N PHE A 129 -16.11 -2.79 -23.93
CA PHE A 129 -16.91 -4.01 -23.68
C PHE A 129 -16.64 -5.10 -24.75
N ASN A 130 -15.42 -5.17 -25.32
CA ASN A 130 -14.99 -6.13 -26.35
C ASN A 130 -14.59 -7.46 -25.73
N GLY A 131 -15.58 -8.15 -25.19
CA GLY A 131 -15.54 -9.60 -25.17
C GLY A 131 -15.67 -10.15 -26.59
N VAL A 132 -15.29 -11.41 -26.79
CA VAL A 132 -15.65 -12.18 -27.99
C VAL A 132 -17.17 -11.99 -28.23
N ASN A 133 -17.56 -11.44 -29.40
CA ASN A 133 -18.95 -11.19 -29.89
C ASN A 133 -19.63 -9.80 -29.67
N ASN A 134 -18.96 -8.68 -29.95
CA ASN A 134 -19.55 -7.33 -30.05
C ASN A 134 -20.04 -6.66 -28.75
N VAL A 135 -19.49 -5.46 -28.55
CA VAL A 135 -19.49 -4.67 -27.33
C VAL A 135 -20.87 -4.16 -26.93
N THR A 136 -21.34 -4.61 -25.77
CA THR A 136 -22.72 -4.47 -25.31
C THR A 136 -22.82 -3.59 -24.06
N ARG A 137 -23.67 -2.56 -24.11
CA ARG A 137 -24.05 -1.70 -22.97
C ARG A 137 -25.11 -2.40 -22.13
N ILE A 138 -25.02 -2.37 -20.80
CA ILE A 138 -26.00 -2.99 -19.89
C ILE A 138 -26.26 -2.03 -18.73
N ASP A 139 -27.50 -1.57 -18.58
CA ASP A 139 -27.96 -0.77 -17.45
C ASP A 139 -29.38 -1.15 -17.01
N GLY A 140 -29.97 -0.39 -16.08
CA GLY A 140 -31.34 -0.58 -15.60
C GLY A 140 -32.45 -0.28 -16.63
N ASN A 141 -32.09 0.28 -17.79
CA ASN A 141 -32.93 0.50 -18.97
C ASN A 141 -32.57 -0.46 -20.10
N GLY A 142 -31.71 -1.44 -19.79
CA GLY A 142 -31.34 -2.53 -20.65
C GLY A 142 -30.22 -2.24 -21.64
N ILE A 143 -30.25 -3.00 -22.72
CA ILE A 143 -29.06 -3.42 -23.44
C ILE A 143 -28.96 -2.72 -24.78
N THR A 144 -27.75 -2.44 -25.26
CA THR A 144 -27.56 -1.98 -26.64
C THR A 144 -26.40 -2.72 -27.28
N VAL A 145 -26.65 -3.34 -28.44
CA VAL A 145 -25.71 -4.22 -29.16
C VAL A 145 -25.66 -3.82 -30.63
N ASN A 146 -24.46 -3.71 -31.21
CA ASN A 146 -24.29 -3.44 -32.65
C ASN A 146 -23.97 -4.72 -33.43
N LEU A 147 -24.38 -4.75 -34.69
CA LEU A 147 -24.22 -5.91 -35.58
C LEU A 147 -23.10 -5.68 -36.61
N SER A 148 -22.33 -6.72 -36.91
CA SER A 148 -21.14 -6.69 -37.78
C SER A 148 -21.41 -6.37 -39.26
N GLY A 149 -22.67 -6.41 -39.71
CA GLY A 149 -23.13 -6.08 -41.08
C GLY A 149 -24.04 -4.85 -41.18
N GLY A 150 -24.15 -4.05 -40.12
CA GLY A 150 -25.07 -2.91 -40.02
C GLY A 150 -26.32 -3.23 -39.18
N GLY A 151 -26.64 -2.37 -38.20
CA GLY A 151 -27.79 -2.51 -37.30
C GLY A 151 -27.43 -2.39 -35.81
N ARG A 152 -28.42 -2.04 -34.99
CA ARG A 152 -28.33 -1.93 -33.53
C ARG A 152 -29.58 -2.52 -32.90
N VAL A 153 -29.40 -3.36 -31.89
CA VAL A 153 -30.47 -3.86 -31.05
C VAL A 153 -30.46 -3.05 -29.76
N VAL A 154 -31.61 -2.47 -29.40
CA VAL A 154 -31.85 -1.80 -28.12
C VAL A 154 -32.83 -2.68 -27.35
N VAL A 155 -32.52 -3.02 -26.11
CA VAL A 155 -33.33 -3.92 -25.28
C VAL A 155 -33.42 -3.41 -23.87
N GLY A 156 -34.27 -2.45 -23.62
CA GLY A 156 -34.95 -2.34 -22.34
C GLY A 156 -36.12 -1.39 -22.50
N ARG A 157 -36.61 -0.76 -21.44
CA ARG A 157 -38.01 -0.27 -21.44
C ARG A 157 -38.27 0.74 -22.56
N TRP A 158 -39.10 0.36 -23.55
CA TRP A 158 -39.92 1.31 -24.28
C TRP A 158 -41.06 1.71 -23.33
N THR A 159 -41.15 3.00 -23.05
CA THR A 159 -42.43 3.67 -22.79
C THR A 159 -42.70 4.57 -23.97
#